data_AF-A0A959ZKE0-F1
#
_entry.id   AF-A0A959ZKE0-F1
#
_cell.length_a   1.000
_cell.length_b   1.000
_cell.length_c   1.000
_cell.angle_alpha   90.00
_cell.angle_beta   90.00
_cell.angle_gamma   90.00
#
_symmetry.space_group_name_H-M   'P 1'
#
loop_
_entity.id
_entity.type
_entity.pdbx_description
1 polymer ?
#
loop_
_entity_poly.entity_id
_entity_poly.type
_entity_poly.pdbx_seq_one_letter_code
_entity_poly.pdbx_strand_id
1 'polypeptide(L)'
;MGPANGLSAAYGIARVGFGIFASCAPQSLGRTWVGEDSESPGAGVILRALGFRDIALGAGTTQAALAGDPRGWLAVSMLSDLGDVAATLIGRDRIESRGVVITSTVAGAGALAAGLLLLASESE
;
A
#
# COMPACT_ATOMS: atom_id res chain seq x y z
N MET A 1 5.27 19.09 15.89
CA MET A 1 4.85 17.75 15.42
C MET A 1 5.92 16.78 15.89
N GLY A 2 5.56 15.72 16.61
CA GLY A 2 6.51 14.70 17.06
C GLY A 2 7.21 14.02 15.86
N PRO A 3 8.45 13.51 16.02
CA PRO A 3 9.15 12.80 14.96
C PRO A 3 8.35 11.63 14.37
N ALA A 4 7.56 10.89 15.16
CA ALA A 4 6.76 9.78 14.63
C ALA A 4 5.61 10.28 13.75
N ASN A 5 4.98 11.39 14.12
CA ASN A 5 3.97 12.06 13.30
C ASN A 5 4.57 12.58 11.97
N GLY A 6 5.78 13.15 12.00
CA GLY A 6 6.51 13.55 10.79
C GLY A 6 6.74 12.40 9.81
N LEU A 7 7.23 11.28 10.32
CA LEU A 7 7.44 10.07 9.53
C LEU A 7 6.13 9.46 9.02
N SER A 8 5.07 9.50 9.83
CA SER A 8 3.73 9.03 9.43
C SER A 8 3.14 9.86 8.29
N ALA A 9 3.34 11.18 8.31
CA ALA A 9 2.95 12.05 7.21
C ALA A 9 3.74 11.75 5.94
N ALA A 10 5.07 11.56 6.04
CA ALA A 10 5.90 11.18 4.91
C ALA A 10 5.50 9.82 4.30
N TYR A 11 5.19 8.85 5.16
CA TYR A 11 4.66 7.55 4.77
C TYR A 11 3.33 7.69 4.01
N GLY A 12 2.38 8.47 4.53
CA GLY A 12 1.11 8.75 3.86
C GLY A 12 1.30 9.39 2.48
N ILE A 13 2.18 10.38 2.35
CA ILE A 13 2.51 11.04 1.08
C ILE A 13 3.11 10.04 0.08
N ALA A 14 4.00 9.15 0.53
CA ALA A 14 4.58 8.11 -0.33
C ALA A 14 3.50 7.18 -0.89
N ARG A 15 2.51 6.78 -0.08
CA ARG A 15 1.34 6.00 -0.54
C ARG A 15 0.49 6.74 -1.55
N VAL A 16 0.25 8.05 -1.35
CA VAL A 16 -0.44 8.86 -2.37
C VAL A 16 0.32 8.83 -3.70
N GLY A 17 1.64 9.00 -3.67
CA GLY A 17 2.47 8.91 -4.87
C GLY A 17 2.39 7.53 -5.55
N PHE A 18 2.45 6.45 -4.76
CA PHE A 18 2.31 5.09 -5.26
C PHE A 18 0.93 4.83 -5.87
N GLY A 19 -0.14 5.24 -5.20
CA GLY A 19 -1.50 5.12 -5.69
C GLY A 19 -1.75 5.90 -6.99
N ILE A 20 -1.19 7.11 -7.11
CA ILE A 20 -1.20 7.87 -8.37
C ILE A 20 -0.51 7.08 -9.48
N PHE A 21 0.70 6.56 -9.22
CA PHE A 21 1.41 5.72 -10.18
C PHE A 21 0.59 4.49 -10.59
N ALA A 22 0.04 3.75 -9.63
CA ALA A 22 -0.79 2.58 -9.86
C ALA A 22 -2.04 2.89 -10.70
N SER A 23 -2.67 4.04 -10.46
CA SER A 23 -3.87 4.46 -11.19
C SER A 23 -3.59 4.97 -12.61
N CYS A 24 -2.45 5.64 -12.82
CA CYS A 24 -2.06 6.17 -14.13
C CYS A 24 -1.39 5.10 -15.02
N ALA A 25 -0.62 4.19 -14.44
CA ALA A 25 0.16 3.17 -15.15
C ALA A 25 -0.14 1.74 -14.65
N PRO A 26 -1.41 1.28 -14.67
CA PRO A 26 -1.79 0.00 -14.09
C PRO A 26 -1.16 -1.19 -14.81
N GLN A 27 -0.91 -1.11 -16.11
CA GLN A 27 -0.26 -2.21 -16.83
C GLN A 27 1.19 -2.42 -16.38
N SER A 28 1.91 -1.32 -16.10
CA SER A 28 3.29 -1.40 -15.59
C SER A 28 3.35 -2.04 -14.21
N LEU A 29 2.41 -1.66 -13.33
CA LEU A 29 2.27 -2.27 -12.02
C LEU A 29 1.84 -3.74 -12.12
N GLY A 30 0.80 -4.00 -12.90
CA GLY A 30 0.21 -5.31 -13.09
C GLY A 30 1.20 -6.32 -13.66
N ARG A 31 2.03 -5.93 -14.64
CA ARG A 31 3.10 -6.81 -15.18
C ARG A 31 4.09 -7.25 -14.10
N THR A 32 4.35 -6.39 -13.12
CA THR A 32 5.25 -6.71 -12.01
C THR A 32 4.60 -7.65 -10.98
N TRP A 33 3.27 -7.65 -10.88
CA TRP A 33 2.52 -8.41 -9.87
C TRP A 33 1.92 -9.71 -10.41
N VAL A 34 1.12 -9.63 -11.48
CA VAL A 34 0.33 -10.75 -12.02
C VAL A 34 0.79 -11.18 -13.42
N GLY A 35 1.88 -10.60 -13.94
CA GLY A 35 2.44 -10.99 -15.25
C GLY A 35 1.53 -10.60 -16.41
N GLU A 36 1.47 -11.47 -17.43
CA GLU A 36 0.71 -11.23 -18.68
C GLU A 36 -0.81 -11.03 -18.45
N ASP A 37 -1.39 -11.58 -17.39
CA ASP A 37 -2.81 -11.40 -17.04
C ASP A 37 -3.19 -9.92 -16.81
N SER A 38 -2.21 -9.08 -16.51
CA SER A 38 -2.38 -7.63 -16.34
C SER A 38 -2.74 -6.89 -17.61
N GLU A 39 -2.56 -7.50 -18.78
CA GLU A 39 -2.88 -6.88 -20.07
C GLU A 39 -4.38 -6.89 -20.38
N SER A 40 -5.17 -7.65 -19.60
CA SER A 40 -6.62 -7.64 -19.75
C SER A 40 -7.23 -6.29 -19.36
N PRO A 41 -8.26 -5.80 -20.10
CA PRO A 41 -8.94 -4.55 -19.75
C PRO A 41 -9.52 -4.56 -18.32
N GLY A 42 -10.00 -5.72 -17.86
CA GLY A 42 -10.53 -5.90 -16.50
C GLY A 42 -9.47 -5.71 -15.42
N ALA A 43 -8.26 -6.28 -15.60
CA ALA A 43 -7.16 -6.06 -14.67
C ALA A 43 -6.80 -4.58 -14.55
N GLY A 44 -6.80 -3.85 -15.68
CA GLY A 44 -6.54 -2.42 -15.70
C GLY A 44 -7.56 -1.57 -14.91
N VAL A 45 -8.83 -2.00 -14.81
CA VAL A 45 -9.84 -1.34 -13.98
C VAL A 45 -9.61 -1.63 -12.49
N ILE A 46 -9.34 -2.89 -12.15
CA ILE A 46 -9.11 -3.32 -10.77
C ILE A 46 -7.86 -2.64 -10.20
N LEU A 47 -6.75 -2.64 -10.95
CA LEU A 47 -5.49 -2.00 -10.53
C LEU A 47 -5.65 -0.48 -10.33
N ARG A 48 -6.48 0.18 -11.14
CA ARG A 48 -6.84 1.59 -10.93
C ARG A 48 -7.60 1.81 -9.64
N ALA A 49 -8.59 0.96 -9.37
CA ALA A 49 -9.35 1.02 -8.13
C ALA A 49 -8.45 0.81 -6.90
N LEU A 50 -7.50 -0.12 -6.97
CA LEU A 50 -6.48 -0.32 -5.93
C LEU A 50 -5.55 0.89 -5.78
N GLY A 51 -5.16 1.54 -6.89
CA GLY A 51 -4.41 2.79 -6.85
C GLY A 51 -5.17 3.91 -6.14
N PHE A 52 -6.45 4.10 -6.45
CA PHE A 52 -7.30 5.08 -5.74
C PHE A 52 -7.53 4.72 -4.27
N ARG A 53 -7.62 3.43 -3.92
CA ARG A 53 -7.62 2.98 -2.52
C ARG A 53 -6.35 3.45 -1.81
N ASP A 54 -5.19 3.29 -2.44
CA ASP A 54 -3.93 3.70 -1.83
C ASP A 54 -3.78 5.22 -1.70
N ILE A 55 -4.31 5.98 -2.68
CA ILE A 55 -4.45 7.45 -2.56
C ILE A 55 -5.29 7.82 -1.34
N ALA A 56 -6.44 7.17 -1.14
CA ALA A 56 -7.33 7.47 -0.02
C ALA A 56 -6.68 7.13 1.34
N LEU A 57 -6.05 5.95 1.45
CA LEU A 57 -5.30 5.54 2.65
C LEU A 57 -4.14 6.50 2.95
N GLY A 58 -3.38 6.89 1.92
CA GLY A 58 -2.27 7.82 2.04
C GLY A 58 -2.70 9.22 2.46
N ALA A 59 -3.78 9.73 1.86
CA ALA A 59 -4.35 11.04 2.20
C ALA A 59 -4.89 11.07 3.64
N GLY A 60 -5.64 10.03 4.04
CA GLY A 60 -6.14 9.88 5.40
C GLY A 60 -5.02 9.81 6.42
N THR A 61 -3.99 8.98 6.15
CA THR A 61 -2.80 8.88 7.02
C THR A 61 -2.06 10.20 7.13
N THR A 62 -1.86 10.91 6.02
CA THR A 62 -1.17 12.20 6.01
C THR A 62 -1.94 13.24 6.83
N GLN A 63 -3.25 13.36 6.61
CA GLN A 63 -4.09 14.31 7.35
C GLN A 63 -4.10 14.01 8.84
N ALA A 64 -4.24 12.74 9.21
CA ALA A 64 -4.28 12.30 10.59
C ALA A 64 -2.94 12.51 11.32
N ALA A 65 -1.83 12.23 10.64
CA ALA A 65 -0.48 12.50 11.14
C ALA A 65 -0.24 14.00 11.37
N LEU A 66 -0.67 14.86 10.44
CA LEU A 66 -0.57 16.31 10.59
C LEU A 66 -1.45 16.85 11.75
N ALA A 67 -2.57 16.18 12.03
CA ALA A 67 -3.42 16.45 13.19
C ALA A 67 -2.88 15.86 14.51
N GLY A 68 -1.82 15.05 14.46
CA GLY A 68 -1.19 14.44 15.62
C GLY A 68 -1.82 13.12 16.10
N ASP A 69 -2.73 12.52 15.33
CA ASP A 69 -3.36 11.22 15.64
C ASP A 69 -3.40 10.28 14.42
N PRO A 70 -2.24 9.75 13.98
CA PRO A 70 -2.18 8.89 12.80
C PRO A 70 -2.65 7.46 13.04
N ARG A 71 -2.90 7.07 14.31
CA ARG A 71 -2.99 5.66 14.75
C ARG A 71 -4.04 4.87 13.98
N GLY A 72 -5.26 5.41 13.89
CA GLY A 72 -6.35 4.75 13.19
C GLY A 72 -6.02 4.49 11.71
N TRP A 73 -5.42 5.47 11.04
CA TRP A 73 -5.06 5.38 9.62
C TRP A 73 -3.85 4.49 9.36
N LEU A 74 -2.87 4.45 10.27
CA LEU A 74 -1.75 3.51 10.22
C LEU A 74 -2.24 2.07 10.35
N ALA A 75 -3.15 1.80 11.28
CA ALA A 75 -3.69 0.46 11.49
C ALA A 75 -4.46 -0.07 10.26
N VAL A 76 -5.31 0.75 9.64
CA VAL A 76 -6.02 0.33 8.42
C VAL A 76 -5.09 0.24 7.19
N SER A 77 -4.04 1.07 7.12
CA SER A 77 -3.03 0.96 6.06
C SER A 77 -2.25 -0.35 6.19
N MET A 78 -1.84 -0.71 7.41
CA MET A 78 -1.21 -2.00 7.71
C MET A 78 -2.12 -3.17 7.31
N LEU A 79 -3.40 -3.11 7.67
CA LEU A 79 -4.36 -4.14 7.31
C LEU A 79 -4.54 -4.27 5.79
N SER A 80 -4.56 -3.16 5.06
CA SER A 80 -4.65 -3.16 3.61
C SER A 80 -3.46 -3.90 2.98
N ASP A 81 -2.25 -3.62 3.43
CA ASP A 81 -1.03 -4.25 2.93
C ASP A 81 -0.97 -5.75 3.25
N LEU A 82 -1.35 -6.13 4.47
CA LEU A 82 -1.48 -7.54 4.83
C LEU A 82 -2.52 -8.26 3.97
N GLY A 83 -3.61 -7.57 3.61
CA GLY A 83 -4.61 -8.06 2.66
C GLY A 83 -4.01 -8.34 1.28
N ASP A 84 -3.16 -7.44 0.78
CA ASP A 84 -2.49 -7.62 -0.52
C ASP A 84 -1.48 -8.77 -0.50
N VAL A 85 -0.74 -8.95 0.61
CA VAL A 85 0.12 -10.13 0.83
C VAL A 85 -0.73 -11.40 0.85
N ALA A 86 -1.81 -11.43 1.64
CA ALA A 86 -2.67 -12.59 1.74
C ALA A 86 -3.30 -12.97 0.39
N ALA A 87 -3.83 -11.99 -0.34
CA ALA A 87 -4.40 -12.19 -1.67
C ALA A 87 -3.36 -12.77 -2.66
N THR A 88 -2.13 -12.22 -2.63
CA THR A 88 -1.01 -12.70 -3.45
C THR A 88 -0.64 -14.15 -3.11
N LEU A 89 -0.58 -14.49 -1.82
CA LEU A 89 -0.24 -15.85 -1.37
C LEU A 89 -1.34 -16.87 -1.65
N ILE A 90 -2.62 -16.47 -1.58
CA ILE A 90 -3.77 -17.30 -1.95
C ILE A 90 -3.76 -17.56 -3.47
N GLY A 91 -3.43 -16.54 -4.27
CA GLY A 91 -3.38 -16.62 -5.72
C GLY A 91 -2.05 -17.12 -6.31
N ARG A 92 -1.05 -17.44 -5.48
CA ARG A 92 0.34 -17.63 -5.90
C ARG A 92 0.56 -18.65 -7.02
N ASP A 93 -0.26 -19.70 -7.09
CA ASP A 93 -0.13 -20.77 -8.08
C ASP A 93 -0.70 -20.37 -9.46
N ARG A 94 -1.31 -19.17 -9.55
CA ARG A 94 -1.90 -18.61 -10.78
C ARG A 94 -1.13 -17.42 -11.33
N ILE A 95 -0.07 -16.98 -10.66
CA ILE A 95 0.74 -15.84 -11.07
C ILE A 95 2.22 -16.24 -11.09
N GLU A 96 3.05 -15.45 -11.78
CA GLU A 96 4.48 -15.71 -11.82
C GLU A 96 5.13 -15.64 -10.44
N SER A 97 6.04 -16.56 -10.12
CA SER A 97 6.75 -16.61 -8.84
C SER A 97 7.48 -15.30 -8.50
N ARG A 98 7.97 -14.59 -9.53
CA ARG A 98 8.60 -13.28 -9.37
C ARG A 98 7.61 -12.24 -8.84
N GLY A 99 6.38 -12.24 -9.35
CA GLY A 99 5.33 -11.33 -8.88
C GLY A 99 4.89 -11.63 -7.46
N VAL A 100 4.82 -12.91 -7.07
CA VAL A 100 4.58 -13.32 -5.68
C VAL A 100 5.63 -12.71 -4.76
N VAL A 101 6.91 -12.86 -5.09
CA VAL A 101 8.02 -12.36 -4.27
C VAL A 101 8.01 -10.84 -4.19
N ILE A 102 7.92 -10.14 -5.34
CA ILE A 102 7.97 -8.68 -5.37
C ILE A 102 6.79 -8.08 -4.60
N THR A 103 5.56 -8.50 -4.90
CA THR A 103 4.38 -7.93 -4.24
C THR A 103 4.38 -8.25 -2.75
N SER A 104 4.68 -9.49 -2.36
CA SER A 104 4.73 -9.85 -0.93
C SER A 104 5.81 -9.07 -0.19
N THR A 105 6.94 -8.78 -0.84
CA THR A 105 8.02 -7.98 -0.25
C THR A 105 7.61 -6.52 -0.10
N VAL A 106 7.05 -5.90 -1.14
CA VAL A 106 6.65 -4.48 -1.10
C VAL A 106 5.49 -4.26 -0.14
N ALA A 107 4.42 -5.04 -0.24
CA ALA A 107 3.28 -4.95 0.66
C ALA A 107 3.68 -5.35 2.09
N GLY A 108 4.47 -6.41 2.27
CA GLY A 108 4.98 -6.78 3.59
C GLY A 108 5.83 -5.70 4.25
N ALA A 109 6.69 -5.01 3.47
CA ALA A 109 7.47 -3.88 3.96
C ALA A 109 6.57 -2.67 4.33
N GLY A 110 5.52 -2.41 3.55
CA GLY A 110 4.51 -1.39 3.87
C GLY A 110 3.79 -1.68 5.18
N ALA A 111 3.31 -2.92 5.37
CA ALA A 111 2.67 -3.37 6.59
C ALA A 111 3.60 -3.22 7.80
N LEU A 112 4.87 -3.65 7.65
CA LEU A 112 5.88 -3.52 8.71
C LEU A 112 6.14 -2.05 9.05
N ALA A 113 6.30 -1.19 8.05
CA ALA A 113 6.52 0.24 8.25
C ALA A 113 5.34 0.89 9.00
N ALA A 114 4.10 0.59 8.60
CA ALA A 114 2.91 1.06 9.30
C ALA A 114 2.85 0.56 10.75
N GLY A 115 3.18 -0.72 10.99
CA GLY A 115 3.22 -1.29 12.34
C GLY A 115 4.27 -0.63 13.24
N LEU A 116 5.47 -0.38 12.71
CA LEU A 116 6.53 0.32 13.46
C LEU A 116 6.15 1.77 13.78
N LEU A 117 5.54 2.48 12.83
CA LEU A 117 5.04 3.84 13.04
C LEU A 117 3.89 3.87 14.05
N LEU A 118 3.00 2.87 14.00
CA LEU A 118 1.91 2.74 14.97
C LEU A 118 2.48 2.57 16.39
N LEU A 119 3.43 1.66 16.58
CA LEU A 119 4.09 1.46 17.88
C LEU A 119 4.83 2.72 18.35
N ALA A 120 5.52 3.43 17.45
CA ALA A 120 6.22 4.67 17.78
C ALA A 120 5.23 5.76 18.24
N SER A 121 4.04 5.84 17.64
CA SER A 121 3.00 6.79 18.03
C SER A 121 2.32 6.47 19.37
N GLU A 122 2.50 5.27 19.94
CA GLU A 122 2.06 4.96 21.31
C GLU A 122 3.06 5.42 22.38
N SER A 123 4.30 5.67 21.97
CA SER A 123 5.40 6.05 22.87
C SER A 123 5.61 7.57 22.99
N GLU A 124 4.90 8.37 22.20
CA GLU A 124 4.86 9.84 22.26
C GLU A 124 3.72 10.34 23.16
#